data_AF-A0A1M6FI93-F1
#
_entry.id   AF-A0A1M6FI93-F1
#
_cell.length_a   1.000
_cell.length_b   1.000
_cell.length_c   1.000
_cell.angle_alpha   90.00
_cell.angle_beta   90.00
_cell.angle_gamma   90.00
#
_symmetry.space_group_name_H-M   'P 1'
#
loop_
_entity.id
_entity.type
_entity.pdbx_description
1 polymer ?
#
loop_
_entity_poly.entity_id
_entity_poly.type
_entity_poly.pdbx_seq_one_letter_code
_entity_poly.pdbx_strand_id
1 'polypeptide(L)'
;MGALVCDICGGKLVIGAGGIATCESCGTEYSPERVKEKAMEIRGTVSIDNSNMINNWIALADKAFESNNFQEAYDYYTKVLETDPQNWKATLSRMAVSFYKEDVPNPRYLDFYNTVKNTYDLIIQSDMNPDDKTSAIKYVVTNGCRIGERAAGYYLDTTGYTVDYFIDKWKEVHETTPKICIKTLEEILDLLDSLDNTEDFKDSIIDIKKTICALLRCMCQNCICYGINYKDHVVVGLLASEKKEYVSKYNFYLAEIRETDPEYARNKYSQIDAWDPPQEFDKNRYDKMLNYWQKHEEEVKQQRLAEIEKRKRDEYWGAHPEEKADYDEKLTTLQNEFDSQNIKLSEIVNQITELQSKSRENNLSAIQQQHQGVLEQLDSISAEISSLGIFRGKQKKALQEEYDVLIKSQAELHNQLVDAQGIEEDIQMKMTELQSQKNLYEDKITEINNKITQIQNAINNPDY
;
A
#
# COMPACT_ATOMS: atom_id res chain seq x y z
N MET A 1 1.97 72.76 15.67
CA MET A 1 2.67 73.11 14.41
C MET A 1 4.05 73.61 14.77
N GLY A 2 5.11 72.90 14.38
CA GLY A 2 6.48 73.37 14.61
C GLY A 2 6.76 74.65 13.84
N ALA A 3 7.34 75.65 14.49
CA ALA A 3 7.70 76.91 13.84
C ALA A 3 9.02 76.75 13.07
N LEU A 4 9.13 77.36 11.89
CA LEU A 4 10.38 77.45 11.15
C LEU A 4 11.35 78.36 11.91
N VAL A 5 12.50 77.82 12.32
CA VAL A 5 13.54 78.52 13.08
C VAL A 5 14.84 78.62 12.28
N CYS A 6 15.59 79.69 12.50
CA CYS A 6 16.86 79.98 11.86
C CYS A 6 17.96 79.00 12.34
N ASP A 7 18.73 78.46 11.40
CA ASP A 7 19.87 77.57 11.67
C ASP A 7 21.00 78.25 12.47
N ILE A 8 21.11 79.57 12.35
CA ILE A 8 22.22 80.32 12.94
C ILE A 8 21.91 80.76 14.37
N CYS A 9 20.72 81.33 14.59
CA CYS A 9 20.41 81.98 15.87
C CYS A 9 19.13 81.45 16.54
N GLY A 10 18.46 80.43 15.97
CA GLY A 10 17.20 79.88 16.48
C GLY A 10 16.00 80.84 16.40
N GLY A 11 16.17 82.05 15.85
CA GLY A 11 15.12 83.05 15.70
C GLY A 11 14.05 82.62 14.70
N LYS A 12 12.84 83.19 14.82
CA LYS A 12 11.71 82.88 13.95
C LYS A 12 12.00 83.27 12.49
N LEU A 13 11.66 82.38 11.55
CA LEU A 13 11.71 82.65 10.12
C LEU A 13 10.35 83.14 9.61
N VAL A 14 10.36 84.23 8.84
CA VAL A 14 9.17 84.79 8.18
C VAL A 14 9.32 84.61 6.67
N ILE A 15 8.32 84.00 6.05
CA ILE A 15 8.31 83.72 4.61
C ILE A 15 7.82 84.97 3.87
N GLY A 16 8.66 85.51 3.00
CA GLY A 16 8.35 86.63 2.10
C GLY A 16 7.78 86.18 0.75
N ALA A 17 7.47 87.16 -0.10
CA ALA A 17 7.02 86.91 -1.46
C ALA A 17 8.11 86.20 -2.28
N GLY A 18 7.75 85.13 -3.00
CA GLY A 18 8.70 84.31 -3.76
C GLY A 18 9.26 83.09 -3.00
N GLY A 19 8.83 82.86 -1.75
CA GLY A 19 9.18 81.66 -0.98
C GLY A 19 10.52 81.74 -0.24
N ILE A 20 11.21 82.87 -0.32
CA ILE A 20 12.41 83.16 0.49
C ILE A 20 11.95 83.46 1.93
N ALA A 21 12.63 82.88 2.93
CA ALA A 21 12.35 83.19 4.33
C ALA A 21 13.50 83.97 4.96
N THR A 22 13.18 85.00 5.75
CA THR A 22 14.18 85.82 6.44
C THR A 22 14.02 85.67 7.95
N CYS A 23 15.13 85.54 8.66
CA CYS A 23 15.12 85.50 10.12
C CYS A 23 14.86 86.88 10.71
N GLU A 24 13.83 87.00 11.57
CA GLU A 24 13.52 88.26 12.27
C GLU A 24 14.65 88.72 13.22
N SER A 25 15.46 87.78 13.74
CA SER A 25 16.47 88.07 14.77
C SER A 25 17.86 88.41 14.22
N CYS A 26 18.29 87.75 13.14
CA CYS A 26 19.64 87.95 12.58
C CYS A 26 19.65 88.36 11.10
N GLY A 27 18.49 88.48 10.46
CA GLY A 27 18.38 88.91 9.07
C GLY A 27 18.86 87.90 8.02
N THR A 28 19.24 86.68 8.41
CA THR A 28 19.66 85.64 7.46
C THR A 28 18.51 85.22 6.55
N GLU A 29 18.75 85.21 5.25
CA GLU A 29 17.81 84.78 4.23
C GLU A 29 18.01 83.31 3.85
N TYR A 30 16.91 82.61 3.64
CA TYR A 30 16.83 81.21 3.28
C TYR A 30 16.14 81.09 1.93
N SER A 31 16.77 80.37 1.00
CA SER A 31 16.17 80.12 -0.30
C SER A 31 14.87 79.30 -0.18
N PRO A 32 13.97 79.36 -1.16
CA PRO A 32 12.73 78.58 -1.17
C PRO A 32 12.96 77.07 -1.01
N GLU A 33 14.06 76.55 -1.55
CA GLU A 33 14.47 75.15 -1.44
C GLU A 33 14.81 74.78 0.01
N ARG A 34 15.59 75.63 0.70
CA ARG A 34 15.98 75.40 2.10
C ARG A 34 14.79 75.55 3.06
N VAL A 35 13.84 76.42 2.75
CA VAL A 35 12.59 76.55 3.51
C VAL A 35 11.73 75.29 3.37
N LYS A 36 11.67 74.69 2.16
CA LYS A 36 11.00 73.39 1.93
C LYS A 36 11.68 72.26 2.70
N GLU A 37 13.01 72.20 2.67
CA GLU A 37 13.79 71.21 3.42
C GLU A 37 13.50 71.28 4.92
N LYS A 38 13.54 72.49 5.52
CA LYS A 38 13.18 72.72 6.92
C LYS A 38 11.72 72.36 7.24
N ALA A 39 10.79 72.61 6.32
CA ALA A 39 9.40 72.20 6.49
C ALA A 39 9.25 70.66 6.46
N MET A 40 10.08 69.96 5.69
CA MET A 40 10.12 68.50 5.65
C MET A 40 10.78 67.91 6.90
N GLU A 41 11.82 68.52 7.46
CA GLU A 41 12.41 68.15 8.76
C GLU A 41 11.35 68.20 9.88
N ILE A 42 10.55 69.27 9.93
CA ILE A 42 9.46 69.41 10.90
C ILE A 42 8.36 68.36 10.67
N ARG A 43 8.02 68.04 9.41
CA ARG A 43 7.03 67.00 9.08
C ARG A 43 7.54 65.59 9.38
N GLY A 44 8.84 65.35 9.30
CA GLY A 44 9.46 64.05 9.58
C GLY A 44 9.53 63.67 11.07
N THR A 45 9.15 64.56 11.99
CA THR A 45 9.39 64.38 13.44
C THR A 45 8.13 64.11 14.27
N VAL A 46 6.93 63.97 13.67
CA VAL A 46 5.71 63.60 14.43
C VAL A 46 5.43 62.10 14.28
N SER A 47 6.13 61.29 15.06
CA SER A 47 5.71 59.92 15.36
C SER A 47 4.54 60.00 16.34
N ILE A 48 3.32 59.70 15.89
CA ILE A 48 2.18 59.49 16.79
C ILE A 48 2.28 58.06 17.29
N ASP A 49 2.53 57.88 18.59
CA ASP A 49 2.49 56.56 19.22
C ASP A 49 1.05 56.04 19.25
N ASN A 50 0.73 55.14 18.32
CA ASN A 50 -0.58 54.51 18.23
C ASN A 50 -0.68 53.21 19.05
N SER A 51 0.34 52.85 19.84
CA SER A 51 0.40 51.56 20.54
C SER A 51 -0.81 51.31 21.44
N ASN A 52 -1.26 52.32 22.18
CA ASN A 52 -2.45 52.21 23.05
C ASN A 52 -3.75 51.98 22.26
N MET A 53 -3.87 52.60 21.08
CA MET A 53 -5.03 52.45 20.20
C MET A 53 -5.06 51.07 19.55
N ILE A 54 -3.90 50.61 19.06
CA ILE A 54 -3.70 49.26 18.51
C ILE A 54 -4.05 48.20 19.56
N ASN A 55 -3.50 48.31 20.77
CA ASN A 55 -3.77 47.35 21.85
C ASN A 55 -5.25 47.28 22.22
N ASN A 56 -5.94 48.43 22.25
CA ASN A 56 -7.37 48.47 22.53
C ASN A 56 -8.19 47.79 21.41
N TRP A 57 -7.88 48.07 20.14
CA TRP A 57 -8.56 47.39 19.03
C TRP A 57 -8.32 45.89 18.98
N ILE A 58 -7.10 45.43 19.29
CA ILE A 58 -6.80 44.00 19.40
C ILE A 58 -7.67 43.38 20.50
N ALA A 59 -7.75 43.99 21.68
CA ALA A 59 -8.56 43.47 22.79
C ALA A 59 -10.06 43.41 22.45
N LEU A 60 -10.57 44.42 21.74
CA LEU A 60 -11.95 44.43 21.25
C LEU A 60 -12.18 43.33 20.19
N ALA A 61 -11.22 43.13 19.29
CA ALA A 61 -11.28 42.10 18.26
C ALA A 61 -11.26 40.69 18.88
N ASP A 62 -10.35 40.43 19.82
CA ASP A 62 -10.21 39.16 20.56
C ASP A 62 -11.55 38.84 21.30
N LYS A 63 -12.11 39.81 22.02
CA LYS A 63 -13.39 39.65 22.74
C LYS A 63 -14.58 39.40 21.80
N ALA A 64 -14.62 40.11 20.67
CA ALA A 64 -15.65 39.92 19.66
C ALA A 64 -15.56 38.50 19.06
N PHE A 65 -14.35 38.00 18.80
CA PHE A 65 -14.11 36.65 18.31
C PHE A 65 -14.57 35.58 19.32
N GLU A 66 -14.21 35.72 20.59
CA GLU A 66 -14.66 34.82 21.68
C GLU A 66 -16.18 34.79 21.84
N SER A 67 -16.85 35.91 21.51
CA SER A 67 -18.31 36.03 21.56
C SER A 67 -19.01 35.56 20.28
N ASN A 68 -18.27 34.92 19.35
CA ASN A 68 -18.73 34.53 18.00
C ASN A 68 -19.25 35.69 17.14
N ASN A 69 -18.88 36.95 17.44
CA ASN A 69 -19.19 38.11 16.60
C ASN A 69 -18.09 38.32 15.56
N PHE A 70 -18.04 37.42 14.57
CA PHE A 70 -16.95 37.36 13.59
C PHE A 70 -16.88 38.61 12.71
N GLN A 71 -18.00 39.24 12.37
CA GLN A 71 -17.99 40.48 11.59
C GLN A 71 -17.28 41.61 12.35
N GLU A 72 -17.64 41.82 13.62
CA GLU A 72 -17.04 42.86 14.44
C GLU A 72 -15.56 42.60 14.72
N ALA A 73 -15.19 41.35 14.99
CA ALA A 73 -13.78 40.96 15.13
C ALA A 73 -12.97 41.28 13.87
N TYR A 74 -13.50 40.95 12.68
CA TYR A 74 -12.86 41.24 11.40
C TYR A 74 -12.60 42.74 11.20
N ASP A 75 -13.59 43.56 11.53
CA ASP A 75 -13.51 45.02 11.35
C ASP A 75 -12.49 45.64 12.31
N TYR A 76 -12.40 45.19 13.57
CA TYR A 76 -11.37 45.68 14.50
C TYR A 76 -9.95 45.27 14.09
N TYR A 77 -9.74 44.04 13.64
CA TYR A 77 -8.43 43.65 13.11
C TYR A 77 -8.05 44.43 11.84
N THR A 78 -9.03 44.78 11.00
CA THR A 78 -8.79 45.63 9.82
C THR A 78 -8.30 47.01 10.23
N LYS A 79 -8.89 47.64 11.27
CA LYS A 79 -8.43 48.93 11.82
C LYS A 79 -6.98 48.89 12.34
N VAL A 80 -6.59 47.77 12.97
CA VAL A 80 -5.20 47.57 13.39
C VAL A 80 -4.28 47.60 12.18
N LEU A 81 -4.62 46.88 11.11
CA LEU A 81 -3.80 46.79 9.89
C LEU A 81 -3.77 48.08 9.06
N GLU A 82 -4.81 48.91 9.13
CA GLU A 82 -4.80 50.26 8.54
C GLU A 82 -3.79 51.18 9.23
N THR A 83 -3.49 50.93 10.50
CA THR A 83 -2.60 51.75 11.33
C THR A 83 -1.19 51.18 11.41
N ASP A 84 -1.08 49.85 11.48
CA ASP A 84 0.15 49.08 11.48
C ASP A 84 0.02 47.90 10.49
N PRO A 85 0.36 48.13 9.20
CA PRO A 85 0.28 47.09 8.18
C PRO A 85 1.20 45.88 8.40
N GLN A 86 2.21 46.00 9.27
CA GLN A 86 3.13 44.92 9.60
C GLN A 86 2.72 44.15 10.86
N ASN A 87 1.54 44.44 11.42
CA ASN A 87 1.04 43.74 12.60
C ASN A 87 0.72 42.28 12.27
N TRP A 88 1.67 41.40 12.56
CA TRP A 88 1.59 39.98 12.24
C TRP A 88 0.40 39.31 12.95
N LYS A 89 0.10 39.69 14.20
CA LYS A 89 -1.01 39.13 14.99
C LYS A 89 -2.36 39.51 14.38
N ALA A 90 -2.57 40.79 14.04
CA ALA A 90 -3.80 41.22 13.41
C ALA A 90 -3.98 40.64 12.00
N THR A 91 -2.90 40.45 11.25
CA THR A 91 -2.92 39.82 9.92
C THR A 91 -3.45 38.39 9.99
N LEU A 92 -2.87 37.58 10.88
CA LEU A 92 -3.30 36.20 11.07
C LEU A 92 -4.71 36.10 11.66
N SER A 93 -5.02 36.86 12.71
CA SER A 93 -6.33 36.79 13.36
C SER A 93 -7.46 37.27 12.44
N ARG A 94 -7.24 38.30 11.63
CA ARG A 94 -8.22 38.74 10.62
C ARG A 94 -8.49 37.63 9.58
N MET A 95 -7.43 36.95 9.14
CA MET A 95 -7.56 35.80 8.23
C MET A 95 -8.36 34.67 8.90
N ALA A 96 -8.03 34.32 10.15
CA ALA A 96 -8.75 33.31 10.91
C ALA A 96 -10.25 33.62 10.99
N VAL A 97 -10.62 34.86 11.35
CA VAL A 97 -12.01 35.32 11.45
C VAL A 97 -12.75 35.23 10.11
N SER A 98 -12.06 35.45 8.99
CA SER A 98 -12.69 35.39 7.66
C SER A 98 -13.27 34.02 7.34
N PHE A 99 -12.71 32.93 7.88
CA PHE A 99 -13.26 31.57 7.75
C PHE A 99 -14.58 31.35 8.50
N TYR A 100 -14.87 32.17 9.52
CA TYR A 100 -16.09 32.06 10.32
C TYR A 100 -17.22 32.98 9.82
N LYS A 101 -16.92 33.88 8.90
CA LYS A 101 -17.85 34.93 8.44
C LYS A 101 -18.66 34.53 7.20
N GLU A 102 -18.17 33.62 6.35
CA GLU A 102 -18.81 33.28 5.07
C GLU A 102 -19.60 31.96 5.16
N ASP A 103 -20.90 32.01 4.78
CA ASP A 103 -21.75 30.82 4.57
C ASP A 103 -21.40 30.14 3.22
N VAL A 104 -20.47 29.17 3.25
CA VAL A 104 -20.13 28.15 2.20
C VAL A 104 -19.45 28.64 0.90
N PRO A 105 -18.87 27.71 0.08
CA PRO A 105 -17.51 27.22 0.08
C PRO A 105 -16.68 27.91 -1.03
N ASN A 106 -15.71 28.74 -0.67
CA ASN A 106 -14.62 29.03 -1.60
C ASN A 106 -13.31 28.99 -0.83
N PRO A 107 -12.47 28.00 -1.08
CA PRO A 107 -11.25 27.88 -0.31
C PRO A 107 -10.25 28.99 -0.66
N ARG A 108 -10.20 29.99 0.20
CA ARG A 108 -9.00 30.84 0.36
C ARG A 108 -7.82 30.05 0.95
N TYR A 109 -7.69 28.74 0.69
CA TYR A 109 -6.60 27.88 1.20
C TYR A 109 -5.24 28.44 0.77
N LEU A 110 -5.13 28.89 -0.48
CA LEU A 110 -3.89 29.48 -0.99
C LEU A 110 -3.58 30.83 -0.32
N ASP A 111 -4.59 31.69 -0.16
CA ASP A 111 -4.43 32.97 0.56
C ASP A 111 -4.06 32.74 2.03
N PHE A 112 -4.58 31.67 2.63
CA PHE A 112 -4.27 31.25 3.99
C PHE A 112 -2.83 30.77 4.13
N TYR A 113 -2.35 29.85 3.28
CA TYR A 113 -0.94 29.44 3.26
C TYR A 113 -0.03 30.66 3.10
N ASN A 114 -0.31 31.49 2.10
CA ASN A 114 0.46 32.70 1.84
C ASN A 114 0.45 33.64 3.04
N THR A 115 -0.69 33.74 3.76
CA THR A 115 -0.78 34.57 4.96
C THR A 115 0.06 34.00 6.10
N VAL A 116 -0.02 32.71 6.39
CA VAL A 116 0.80 32.06 7.43
C VAL A 116 2.29 32.22 7.11
N LYS A 117 2.69 31.93 5.87
CA LYS A 117 4.07 32.06 5.40
C LYS A 117 4.59 33.50 5.48
N ASN A 118 3.83 34.46 4.94
CA ASN A 118 4.24 35.87 4.99
C ASN A 118 4.33 36.38 6.44
N THR A 119 3.41 35.95 7.31
CA THR A 119 3.42 36.31 8.74
C THR A 119 4.65 35.72 9.44
N TYR A 120 5.01 34.48 9.12
CA TYR A 120 6.25 33.84 9.59
C TYR A 120 7.50 34.58 9.11
N ASP A 121 7.58 34.89 7.81
CA ASP A 121 8.71 35.62 7.21
C ASP A 121 8.87 37.00 7.86
N LEU A 122 7.77 37.71 8.14
CA LEU A 122 7.77 38.98 8.86
C LEU A 122 8.33 38.84 10.28
N ILE A 123 7.96 37.78 11.01
CA ILE A 123 8.47 37.55 12.38
C ILE A 123 9.97 37.24 12.36
N ILE A 124 10.44 36.41 11.42
CA ILE A 124 11.86 36.10 11.28
C ILE A 124 12.68 37.37 11.00
N GLN A 125 12.20 38.20 10.08
CA GLN A 125 12.87 39.43 9.64
C GLN A 125 12.77 40.57 10.65
N SER A 126 11.91 40.47 11.66
CA SER A 126 11.73 41.52 12.69
C SER A 126 12.93 41.62 13.65
N ASP A 127 13.07 42.77 14.33
CA ASP A 127 14.07 42.99 15.38
C ASP A 127 13.63 42.49 16.77
N MET A 128 12.64 41.59 16.82
CA MET A 128 12.15 41.00 18.07
C MET A 128 13.26 40.22 18.80
N ASN A 129 13.22 40.18 20.13
CA ASN A 129 14.13 39.32 20.89
C ASN A 129 13.83 37.83 20.63
N PRO A 130 14.78 36.91 20.89
CA PRO A 130 14.63 35.49 20.56
C PRO A 130 13.41 34.80 21.21
N ASP A 131 13.08 35.14 22.46
CA ASP A 131 11.99 34.51 23.20
C ASP A 131 10.61 34.96 22.67
N ASP A 132 10.48 36.24 22.33
CA ASP A 132 9.28 36.81 21.71
C ASP A 132 9.10 36.30 20.28
N LYS A 133 10.19 36.14 19.50
CA LYS A 133 10.14 35.50 18.18
C LYS A 133 9.64 34.08 18.28
N THR A 134 10.18 33.30 19.22
CA THR A 134 9.78 31.91 19.44
C THR A 134 8.30 31.82 19.80
N SER A 135 7.83 32.69 20.69
CA SER A 135 6.42 32.77 21.08
C SER A 135 5.50 33.16 19.93
N ALA A 136 5.93 34.12 19.10
CA ALA A 136 5.17 34.56 17.92
C ALA A 136 5.13 33.47 16.83
N ILE A 137 6.25 32.82 16.55
CA ILE A 137 6.31 31.67 15.63
C ILE A 137 5.36 30.57 16.10
N LYS A 138 5.43 30.20 17.40
CA LYS A 138 4.53 29.19 17.99
C LYS A 138 3.07 29.57 17.81
N TYR A 139 2.71 30.83 18.07
CA TYR A 139 1.34 31.33 17.85
C TYR A 139 0.91 31.22 16.38
N VAL A 140 1.75 31.67 15.44
CA VAL A 140 1.44 31.65 14.00
C VAL A 140 1.24 30.22 13.50
N VAL A 141 2.16 29.34 13.87
CA VAL A 141 2.14 27.93 13.50
C VAL A 141 0.93 27.23 14.09
N THR A 142 0.70 27.32 15.41
CA THR A 142 -0.44 26.65 16.06
C THR A 142 -1.79 27.13 15.52
N ASN A 143 -1.98 28.45 15.35
CA ASN A 143 -3.23 28.95 14.79
C ASN A 143 -3.35 28.62 13.30
N GLY A 144 -2.25 28.63 12.56
CA GLY A 144 -2.20 28.14 11.18
C GLY A 144 -2.70 26.70 11.08
N CYS A 145 -2.13 25.78 11.87
CA CYS A 145 -2.53 24.36 11.91
C CYS A 145 -4.05 24.23 12.15
N ARG A 146 -4.57 24.89 13.19
CA ARG A 146 -6.00 24.84 13.56
C ARG A 146 -6.93 25.37 12.48
N ILE A 147 -6.53 26.43 11.78
CA ILE A 147 -7.32 27.00 10.68
C ILE A 147 -7.31 26.06 9.49
N GLY A 148 -6.15 25.50 9.13
CA GLY A 148 -6.01 24.50 8.07
C GLY A 148 -6.88 23.26 8.32
N GLU A 149 -6.82 22.71 9.53
CA GLU A 149 -7.66 21.59 9.98
C GLU A 149 -9.15 21.91 9.91
N ARG A 150 -9.56 23.07 10.43
CA ARG A 150 -10.98 23.48 10.44
C ARG A 150 -11.51 23.65 9.03
N ALA A 151 -10.74 24.28 8.15
CA ALA A 151 -11.16 24.50 6.79
C ALA A 151 -11.24 23.17 6.01
N ALA A 152 -10.29 22.25 6.22
CA ALA A 152 -10.39 20.87 5.73
C ALA A 152 -11.61 20.12 6.32
N GLY A 153 -11.89 20.27 7.61
CA GLY A 153 -13.05 19.70 8.29
C GLY A 153 -14.38 20.21 7.70
N TYR A 154 -14.48 21.51 7.43
CA TYR A 154 -15.64 22.09 6.77
C TYR A 154 -15.89 21.48 5.37
N TYR A 155 -14.81 21.24 4.63
CA TYR A 155 -14.91 20.52 3.35
C TYR A 155 -15.43 19.08 3.54
N LEU A 156 -14.92 18.36 4.55
CA LEU A 156 -15.38 17.00 4.87
C LEU A 156 -16.86 16.96 5.29
N ASP A 157 -17.30 17.95 6.07
CA ASP A 157 -18.69 18.07 6.52
C ASP A 157 -19.63 18.38 5.33
N THR A 158 -19.25 19.33 4.47
CA THR A 158 -20.07 19.76 3.33
C THR A 158 -20.23 18.68 2.25
N THR A 159 -19.21 17.85 2.04
CA THR A 159 -19.28 16.72 1.09
C THR A 159 -20.14 15.56 1.58
N GLY A 160 -20.43 15.47 2.87
CA GLY A 160 -21.32 14.45 3.45
C GLY A 160 -22.81 14.61 3.13
N TYR A 161 -23.25 15.79 2.66
CA TYR A 161 -24.68 16.14 2.54
C TYR A 161 -25.18 16.44 1.12
N THR A 162 -24.32 16.57 0.10
CA THR A 162 -24.78 16.97 -1.24
C THR A 162 -25.17 15.76 -2.09
N VAL A 163 -26.44 15.35 -1.98
CA VAL A 163 -27.01 14.22 -2.72
C VAL A 163 -27.56 14.60 -4.11
N ASP A 164 -27.74 15.88 -4.49
CA ASP A 164 -28.58 16.20 -5.68
C ASP A 164 -28.13 17.26 -6.70
N TYR A 165 -26.88 17.74 -6.79
CA TYR A 165 -26.62 18.88 -7.70
C TYR A 165 -25.29 18.97 -8.47
N PHE A 166 -24.34 18.04 -8.31
CA PHE A 166 -22.96 18.32 -8.73
C PHE A 166 -22.22 17.15 -9.39
N ILE A 167 -22.80 16.45 -10.37
CA ILE A 167 -21.94 15.66 -11.28
C ILE A 167 -20.93 16.59 -11.97
N ASP A 168 -21.39 17.74 -12.46
CA ASP A 168 -20.55 18.69 -13.22
C ASP A 168 -19.47 19.36 -12.38
N LYS A 169 -19.70 19.53 -11.07
CA LYS A 169 -18.70 20.07 -10.13
C LYS A 169 -18.03 19.00 -9.28
N TRP A 170 -18.30 17.72 -9.53
CA TRP A 170 -17.76 16.63 -8.72
C TRP A 170 -16.24 16.69 -8.66
N LYS A 171 -15.58 16.90 -9.80
CA LYS A 171 -14.11 16.98 -9.90
C LYS A 171 -13.52 18.21 -9.19
N GLU A 172 -14.21 19.34 -9.24
CA GLU A 172 -13.80 20.57 -8.54
C GLU A 172 -13.85 20.37 -7.01
N VAL A 173 -14.96 19.80 -6.53
CA VAL A 173 -15.19 19.55 -5.11
C VAL A 173 -14.32 18.39 -4.62
N HIS A 174 -14.39 17.21 -5.24
CA HIS A 174 -13.83 15.96 -4.71
C HIS A 174 -12.38 15.68 -5.08
N GLU A 175 -11.80 16.43 -6.02
CA GLU A 175 -10.40 16.27 -6.41
C GLU A 175 -9.62 17.58 -6.26
N THR A 176 -10.08 18.65 -6.88
CA THR A 176 -9.31 19.91 -6.96
C THR A 176 -9.17 20.57 -5.59
N THR A 177 -10.28 20.69 -4.86
CA THR A 177 -10.29 21.34 -3.55
C THR A 177 -9.42 20.60 -2.51
N PRO A 178 -9.60 19.28 -2.29
CA PRO A 178 -8.73 18.48 -1.44
C PRO A 178 -7.25 18.56 -1.78
N LYS A 179 -6.89 18.58 -3.07
CA LYS A 179 -5.48 18.72 -3.48
C LYS A 179 -4.86 20.01 -2.97
N ILE A 180 -5.60 21.12 -3.03
CA ILE A 180 -5.14 22.41 -2.51
C ILE A 180 -5.01 22.35 -0.99
N CYS A 181 -5.98 21.73 -0.28
CA CYS A 181 -5.90 21.51 1.16
C CYS A 181 -4.64 20.71 1.54
N ILE A 182 -4.45 19.55 0.90
CA ILE A 182 -3.33 18.64 1.18
C ILE A 182 -2.02 19.37 0.94
N LYS A 183 -1.85 20.02 -0.21
CA LYS A 183 -0.63 20.77 -0.51
C LYS A 183 -0.35 21.84 0.54
N THR A 184 -1.37 22.59 0.96
CA THR A 184 -1.23 23.62 2.00
C THR A 184 -0.79 23.03 3.33
N LEU A 185 -1.37 21.89 3.73
CA LEU A 185 -1.01 21.19 4.95
C LEU A 185 0.42 20.62 4.89
N GLU A 186 0.84 20.10 3.73
CA GLU A 186 2.21 19.63 3.50
C GLU A 186 3.22 20.78 3.62
N GLU A 187 2.92 21.94 3.04
CA GLU A 187 3.79 23.11 3.17
C GLU A 187 3.86 23.65 4.63
N ILE A 188 2.83 23.39 5.45
CA ILE A 188 2.86 23.68 6.91
C ILE A 188 3.73 22.65 7.65
N LEU A 189 3.68 21.37 7.27
CA LEU A 189 4.58 20.35 7.80
C LEU A 189 6.05 20.67 7.48
N ASP A 190 6.34 21.07 6.24
CA ASP A 190 7.69 21.50 5.85
C ASP A 190 8.19 22.70 6.67
N LEU A 191 7.29 23.66 6.95
CA LEU A 191 7.60 24.80 7.81
C LEU A 191 7.91 24.34 9.25
N LEU A 192 7.10 23.42 9.80
CA LEU A 192 7.28 22.86 11.13
C LEU A 192 8.59 22.09 11.28
N ASP A 193 8.96 21.29 10.28
CA ASP A 193 10.21 20.54 10.23
C ASP A 193 11.44 21.45 10.15
N SER A 194 11.29 22.68 9.62
CA SER A 194 12.36 23.67 9.57
C SER A 194 12.65 24.36 10.92
N LEU A 195 11.82 24.15 11.95
CA LEU A 195 11.97 24.76 13.27
C LEU A 195 12.81 23.86 14.19
N ASP A 196 13.75 24.47 14.93
CA ASP A 196 14.63 23.75 15.86
C ASP A 196 13.89 23.04 17.04
N ASN A 197 12.61 23.37 17.27
CA ASN A 197 11.80 22.89 18.40
C ASN A 197 10.57 22.07 17.96
N THR A 198 10.73 21.14 17.02
CA THR A 198 9.64 20.31 16.46
C THR A 198 8.83 19.55 17.53
N GLU A 199 9.48 19.16 18.64
CA GLU A 199 8.86 18.43 19.76
C GLU A 199 7.66 19.18 20.39
N ASP A 200 7.71 20.52 20.40
CA ASP A 200 6.64 21.37 20.92
C ASP A 200 5.34 21.30 20.10
N PHE A 201 5.44 20.77 18.87
CA PHE A 201 4.35 20.74 17.88
C PHE A 201 3.96 19.33 17.48
N LYS A 202 4.51 18.29 18.12
CA LYS A 202 4.27 16.89 17.74
C LYS A 202 2.79 16.53 17.62
N ASP A 203 1.96 17.02 18.54
CA ASP A 203 0.51 16.74 18.53
C ASP A 203 -0.14 17.39 17.29
N SER A 204 0.22 18.64 16.98
CA SER A 204 -0.24 19.34 15.78
C SER A 204 0.26 18.69 14.49
N ILE A 205 1.49 18.20 14.46
CA ILE A 205 2.04 17.45 13.31
C ILE A 205 1.20 16.19 13.08
N ILE A 206 0.90 15.43 14.13
CA ILE A 206 0.08 14.23 14.04
C ILE A 206 -1.36 14.58 13.60
N ASP A 207 -1.97 15.63 14.11
CA ASP A 207 -3.33 16.05 13.74
C ASP A 207 -3.40 16.51 12.27
N ILE A 208 -2.38 17.23 11.78
CA ILE A 208 -2.26 17.57 10.36
C ILE A 208 -2.15 16.30 9.51
N LYS A 209 -1.27 15.35 9.88
CA LYS A 209 -1.12 14.07 9.15
C LYS A 209 -2.44 13.29 9.13
N LYS A 210 -3.18 13.24 10.25
CA LYS A 210 -4.52 12.63 10.33
C LYS A 210 -5.52 13.32 9.41
N THR A 211 -5.44 14.63 9.29
CA THR A 211 -6.29 15.44 8.40
C THR A 211 -5.98 15.18 6.92
N ILE A 212 -4.70 15.11 6.55
CA ILE A 212 -4.25 14.72 5.20
C ILE A 212 -4.78 13.32 4.85
N CYS A 213 -4.65 12.35 5.75
CA CYS A 213 -5.20 11.00 5.56
C CYS A 213 -6.71 11.00 5.34
N ALA A 214 -7.47 11.81 6.08
CA ALA A 214 -8.91 11.94 5.90
C ALA A 214 -9.28 12.53 4.52
N LEU A 215 -8.56 13.57 4.07
CA LEU A 215 -8.74 14.18 2.76
C LEU A 215 -8.43 13.21 1.62
N LEU A 216 -7.29 12.50 1.69
CA LEU A 216 -6.89 11.48 0.71
C LEU A 216 -7.94 10.37 0.62
N ARG A 217 -8.45 9.90 1.76
CA ARG A 217 -9.54 8.93 1.80
C ARG A 217 -10.79 9.45 1.10
N CYS A 218 -11.20 10.68 1.38
CA CYS A 218 -12.38 11.28 0.75
C CYS A 218 -12.21 11.46 -0.77
N MET A 219 -11.01 11.82 -1.25
CA MET A 219 -10.73 11.88 -2.69
C MET A 219 -10.84 10.51 -3.37
N CYS A 220 -10.38 9.46 -2.69
CA CYS A 220 -10.36 8.11 -3.22
C CYS A 220 -11.71 7.37 -3.08
N GLN A 221 -12.61 7.86 -2.23
CA GLN A 221 -13.95 7.30 -2.08
C GLN A 221 -14.81 7.55 -3.32
N ASN A 222 -15.65 6.56 -3.64
CA ASN A 222 -16.67 6.71 -4.66
C ASN A 222 -17.93 7.37 -4.08
N CYS A 223 -18.53 8.27 -4.85
CA CYS A 223 -19.77 8.97 -4.52
C CYS A 223 -20.95 8.35 -5.27
N ILE A 224 -22.13 8.33 -4.65
CA ILE A 224 -23.38 7.98 -5.32
C ILE A 224 -24.11 9.28 -5.63
N CYS A 225 -24.29 9.58 -6.90
CA CYS A 225 -25.06 10.72 -7.36
C CYS A 225 -26.45 10.24 -7.77
N TYR A 226 -27.50 10.72 -7.11
CA TYR A 226 -28.88 10.38 -7.45
C TYR A 226 -29.40 11.34 -8.53
N GLY A 227 -30.21 10.82 -9.44
CA GLY A 227 -31.00 11.65 -10.34
C GLY A 227 -32.17 12.30 -9.61
N ILE A 228 -32.74 13.36 -10.18
CA ILE A 228 -33.80 14.21 -9.60
C ILE A 228 -35.00 13.42 -9.02
N ASN A 229 -35.27 12.23 -9.53
CA ASN A 229 -36.38 11.38 -9.11
C ASN A 229 -35.99 10.29 -8.08
N TYR A 230 -34.74 10.26 -7.61
CA TYR A 230 -34.14 9.25 -6.71
C TYR A 230 -34.26 7.79 -7.19
N LYS A 231 -34.68 7.57 -8.43
CA LYS A 231 -34.83 6.24 -9.05
C LYS A 231 -33.59 5.79 -9.80
N ASP A 232 -32.84 6.74 -10.34
CA ASP A 232 -31.61 6.52 -11.07
C ASP A 232 -30.44 7.02 -10.21
N HIS A 233 -29.31 6.31 -10.24
CA HIS A 233 -28.08 6.73 -9.59
C HIS A 233 -26.87 6.40 -10.46
N VAL A 234 -25.82 7.21 -10.31
CA VAL A 234 -24.52 6.98 -10.94
C VAL A 234 -23.47 6.94 -9.84
N VAL A 235 -22.55 5.99 -9.92
CA VAL A 235 -21.38 5.95 -9.05
C VAL A 235 -20.24 6.69 -9.73
N VAL A 236 -19.73 7.74 -9.08
CA VAL A 236 -18.64 8.58 -9.59
C VAL A 236 -17.43 8.44 -8.68
N GLY A 237 -16.24 8.39 -9.26
CA GLY A 237 -14.99 8.30 -8.51
C GLY A 237 -13.78 8.32 -9.45
N LEU A 238 -12.60 8.49 -8.88
CA LEU A 238 -11.33 8.34 -9.59
C LEU A 238 -11.10 6.88 -9.99
N LEU A 239 -10.36 6.65 -11.07
CA LEU A 239 -9.88 5.31 -11.45
C LEU A 239 -8.73 4.86 -10.54
N ALA A 240 -8.54 3.55 -10.41
CA ALA A 240 -7.45 2.96 -9.61
C ALA A 240 -6.06 3.47 -10.05
N SER A 241 -5.88 3.70 -11.36
CA SER A 241 -4.66 4.28 -11.92
C SER A 241 -4.39 5.72 -11.43
N GLU A 242 -5.45 6.53 -11.32
CA GLU A 242 -5.39 7.91 -10.82
C GLU A 242 -5.20 7.98 -9.31
N LYS A 243 -5.67 6.95 -8.57
CA LYS A 243 -5.55 6.87 -7.11
C LYS A 243 -4.19 6.44 -6.61
N LYS A 244 -3.34 5.87 -7.47
CA LYS A 244 -2.06 5.24 -7.07
C LYS A 244 -1.17 6.15 -6.23
N GLU A 245 -1.03 7.42 -6.62
CA GLU A 245 -0.24 8.41 -5.89
C GLU A 245 -0.85 8.72 -4.52
N TYR A 246 -2.17 8.92 -4.45
CA TYR A 246 -2.88 9.22 -3.21
C TYR A 246 -2.86 8.06 -2.22
N VAL A 247 -3.00 6.82 -2.72
CA VAL A 247 -2.87 5.60 -1.91
C VAL A 247 -1.46 5.47 -1.35
N SER A 248 -0.44 5.76 -2.15
CA SER A 248 0.95 5.74 -1.69
C SER A 248 1.20 6.80 -0.61
N LYS A 249 0.73 8.03 -0.83
CA LYS A 249 0.81 9.13 0.13
C LYS A 249 0.05 8.85 1.43
N TYR A 250 -1.14 8.28 1.34
CA TYR A 250 -1.92 7.85 2.50
C TYR A 250 -1.16 6.82 3.34
N ASN A 251 -0.58 5.81 2.70
CA ASN A 251 0.19 4.78 3.40
C ASN A 251 1.46 5.33 4.05
N PHE A 252 2.10 6.34 3.45
CA PHE A 252 3.24 7.04 4.04
C PHE A 252 2.83 7.73 5.36
N TYR A 253 1.84 8.62 5.34
CA TYR A 253 1.38 9.30 6.56
C TYR A 253 0.76 8.34 7.58
N LEU A 254 0.07 7.30 7.13
CA LEU A 254 -0.49 6.26 8.00
C LEU A 254 0.61 5.56 8.80
N ALA A 255 1.75 5.25 8.18
CA ALA A 255 2.88 4.63 8.86
C ALA A 255 3.42 5.55 9.96
N GLU A 256 3.67 6.83 9.65
CA GLU A 256 4.17 7.81 10.62
C GLU A 256 3.19 8.04 11.78
N ILE A 257 1.88 8.16 11.50
CA ILE A 257 0.87 8.30 12.56
C ILE A 257 0.88 7.08 13.48
N ARG A 258 0.99 5.86 12.92
CA ARG A 258 0.95 4.61 13.69
C ARG A 258 2.20 4.37 14.55
N GLU A 259 3.27 5.14 14.37
CA GLU A 259 4.40 5.14 15.32
C GLU A 259 4.00 5.69 16.70
N THR A 260 3.02 6.59 16.74
CA THR A 260 2.51 7.21 17.98
C THR A 260 1.10 6.73 18.36
N ASP A 261 0.26 6.40 17.37
CA ASP A 261 -1.12 5.92 17.54
C ASP A 261 -1.35 4.62 16.73
N PRO A 262 -0.92 3.45 17.25
CA PRO A 262 -0.96 2.18 16.52
C PRO A 262 -2.35 1.72 16.08
N GLU A 263 -3.39 2.21 16.75
CA GLU A 263 -4.79 1.87 16.49
C GLU A 263 -5.44 2.79 15.44
N TYR A 264 -4.72 3.82 14.98
CA TYR A 264 -5.21 4.73 13.96
C TYR A 264 -5.57 4.00 12.65
N ALA A 265 -6.76 4.34 12.13
CA ALA A 265 -7.32 3.80 10.90
C ALA A 265 -7.35 2.26 10.82
N ARG A 266 -7.66 1.56 11.92
CA ARG A 266 -7.86 0.08 11.92
C ARG A 266 -9.29 -0.34 11.56
N ASN A 267 -10.26 0.56 11.62
CA ASN A 267 -11.65 0.28 11.27
C ASN A 267 -11.90 0.36 9.75
N LYS A 268 -13.02 -0.22 9.29
CA LYS A 268 -13.37 -0.27 7.87
C LYS A 268 -13.66 1.07 7.20
N TYR A 269 -14.10 2.08 7.95
CA TYR A 269 -14.45 3.41 7.41
C TYR A 269 -13.23 4.31 7.23
N SER A 270 -12.09 3.93 7.81
CA SER A 270 -10.86 4.70 7.73
C SER A 270 -9.91 4.21 6.64
N GLN A 271 -10.19 3.06 6.01
CA GLN A 271 -9.35 2.56 4.93
C GLN A 271 -9.50 3.41 3.66
N ILE A 272 -8.41 3.56 2.91
CA ILE A 272 -8.41 4.24 1.61
C ILE A 272 -8.84 3.29 0.49
N ASP A 273 -9.72 3.74 -0.40
CA ASP A 273 -10.23 2.92 -1.50
C ASP A 273 -9.26 2.97 -2.70
N ALA A 274 -8.55 1.87 -2.95
CA ALA A 274 -7.58 1.77 -4.04
C ALA A 274 -8.16 1.25 -5.37
N TRP A 275 -9.47 1.04 -5.47
CA TRP A 275 -10.09 0.37 -6.61
C TRP A 275 -10.81 1.33 -7.54
N ASP A 276 -11.10 0.86 -8.75
CA ASP A 276 -12.00 1.57 -9.66
C ASP A 276 -13.38 1.76 -9.01
N PRO A 277 -14.12 2.82 -9.36
CA PRO A 277 -15.49 2.99 -8.92
C PRO A 277 -16.31 1.79 -9.39
N PRO A 278 -17.16 1.19 -8.53
CA PRO A 278 -17.97 0.05 -8.92
C PRO A 278 -19.05 0.50 -9.92
N GLN A 279 -19.49 -0.41 -10.79
CA GLN A 279 -20.56 -0.11 -11.76
C GLN A 279 -21.90 0.21 -11.06
N GLU A 280 -22.14 -0.41 -9.91
CA GLU A 280 -23.33 -0.21 -9.09
C GLU A 280 -22.94 -0.03 -7.61
N PHE A 281 -23.87 0.44 -6.79
CA PHE A 281 -23.64 0.57 -5.36
C PHE A 281 -23.29 -0.78 -4.70
N ASP A 282 -22.10 -0.85 -4.10
CA ASP A 282 -21.64 -2.02 -3.34
C ASP A 282 -21.67 -1.74 -1.84
N LYS A 283 -22.74 -2.20 -1.18
CA LYS A 283 -22.93 -2.07 0.28
C LYS A 283 -21.83 -2.72 1.13
N ASN A 284 -21.08 -3.68 0.56
CA ASN A 284 -20.04 -4.42 1.27
C ASN A 284 -18.63 -3.90 0.93
N ARG A 285 -18.50 -2.80 0.17
CA ARG A 285 -17.21 -2.29 -0.32
C ARG A 285 -16.23 -1.99 0.82
N TYR A 286 -16.70 -1.38 1.91
CA TYR A 286 -15.87 -1.08 3.09
C TYR A 286 -15.33 -2.34 3.77
N ASP A 287 -16.15 -3.39 3.89
CA ASP A 287 -15.72 -4.67 4.48
C ASP A 287 -14.69 -5.37 3.58
N LYS A 288 -14.90 -5.37 2.26
CA LYS A 288 -13.92 -5.88 1.30
C LYS A 288 -12.59 -5.12 1.38
N MET A 289 -12.67 -3.79 1.50
CA MET A 289 -11.49 -2.92 1.57
C MET A 289 -10.68 -3.17 2.84
N LEU A 290 -11.36 -3.35 3.99
CA LEU A 290 -10.68 -3.74 5.23
C LEU A 290 -9.92 -5.06 5.08
N ASN A 291 -10.57 -6.09 4.52
CA ASN A 291 -9.93 -7.39 4.30
C ASN A 291 -8.74 -7.30 3.35
N TYR A 292 -8.85 -6.49 2.29
CA TYR A 292 -7.76 -6.25 1.34
C TYR A 292 -6.54 -5.64 2.03
N TRP A 293 -6.72 -4.57 2.81
CA TRP A 293 -5.61 -3.90 3.47
C TRP A 293 -5.00 -4.71 4.61
N GLN A 294 -5.81 -5.47 5.36
CA GLN A 294 -5.30 -6.40 6.35
C GLN A 294 -4.41 -7.48 5.72
N LYS A 295 -4.85 -8.04 4.59
CA LYS A 295 -4.06 -9.02 3.85
C LYS A 295 -2.77 -8.41 3.32
N HIS A 296 -2.84 -7.22 2.73
CA HIS A 296 -1.68 -6.51 2.21
C HIS A 296 -0.67 -6.16 3.33
N GLU A 297 -1.14 -5.71 4.49
CA GLU A 297 -0.28 -5.41 5.64
C GLU A 297 0.44 -6.67 6.14
N GLU A 298 -0.26 -7.80 6.21
CA GLU A 298 0.36 -9.08 6.57
C GLU A 298 1.36 -9.56 5.49
N GLU A 299 1.03 -9.43 4.20
CA GLU A 299 1.93 -9.76 3.10
C GLU A 299 3.23 -8.93 3.16
N VAL A 300 3.13 -7.62 3.38
CA VAL A 300 4.28 -6.72 3.55
C VAL A 300 5.09 -7.07 4.80
N LYS A 301 4.43 -7.40 5.91
CA LYS A 301 5.10 -7.82 7.15
C LYS A 301 5.89 -9.11 6.95
N GLN A 302 5.30 -10.11 6.28
CA GLN A 302 5.96 -11.37 5.96
C GLN A 302 7.15 -11.16 5.02
N GLN A 303 7.03 -10.28 4.02
CA GLN A 303 8.15 -9.91 3.15
C GLN A 303 9.31 -9.30 3.94
N ARG A 304 9.03 -8.34 4.84
CA ARG A 304 10.06 -7.73 5.70
C ARG A 304 10.75 -8.75 6.60
N LEU A 305 9.98 -9.65 7.20
CA LEU A 305 10.55 -10.74 8.03
C LEU A 305 11.42 -11.68 7.19
N ALA A 306 10.98 -12.05 5.99
CA ALA A 306 11.74 -12.89 5.07
C ALA A 306 13.04 -12.20 4.62
N GLU A 307 13.03 -10.89 4.38
CA GLU A 307 14.22 -10.10 4.07
C GLU A 307 15.20 -10.04 5.23
N ILE A 308 14.71 -9.85 6.47
CA ILE A 308 15.54 -9.88 7.68
C ILE A 308 16.20 -11.25 7.85
N GLU A 309 15.43 -12.33 7.73
CA GLU A 309 15.96 -13.69 7.86
C GLU A 309 16.94 -14.02 6.73
N LYS A 310 16.68 -13.56 5.51
CA LYS A 310 17.64 -13.67 4.41
C LYS A 310 18.93 -12.93 4.73
N ARG A 311 18.85 -11.69 5.22
CA ARG A 311 20.03 -10.91 5.59
C ARG A 311 20.86 -11.61 6.67
N LYS A 312 20.21 -12.13 7.73
CA LYS A 312 20.90 -12.90 8.77
C LYS A 312 21.60 -14.14 8.21
N ARG A 313 20.93 -14.90 7.33
CA ARG A 313 21.55 -16.04 6.63
C ARG A 313 22.77 -15.62 5.83
N ASP A 314 22.64 -14.57 5.03
CA ASP A 314 23.71 -14.09 4.16
C ASP A 314 24.91 -13.61 5.01
N GLU A 315 24.66 -12.94 6.14
CA GLU A 315 25.68 -12.54 7.11
C GLU A 315 26.37 -13.76 7.77
N TYR A 316 25.59 -14.73 8.24
CA TYR A 316 26.11 -15.97 8.85
C TYR A 316 27.01 -16.74 7.88
N TRP A 317 26.53 -16.99 6.66
CA TRP A 317 27.29 -17.72 5.66
C TRP A 317 28.48 -16.94 5.10
N GLY A 318 28.43 -15.61 5.14
CA GLY A 318 29.59 -14.76 4.87
C GLY A 318 30.68 -14.91 5.93
N ALA A 319 30.31 -15.13 7.19
CA ALA A 319 31.23 -15.37 8.30
C ALA A 319 31.72 -16.83 8.41
N HIS A 320 30.95 -17.80 7.88
CA HIS A 320 31.23 -19.24 7.95
C HIS A 320 31.38 -19.90 6.56
N PRO A 321 32.31 -19.43 5.70
CA PRO A 321 32.43 -19.93 4.33
C PRO A 321 32.90 -21.39 4.25
N GLU A 322 33.76 -21.84 5.18
CA GLU A 322 34.25 -23.23 5.21
C GLU A 322 33.15 -24.22 5.59
N GLU A 323 32.32 -23.86 6.58
CA GLU A 323 31.16 -24.67 6.99
C GLU A 323 30.13 -24.78 5.85
N LYS A 324 29.87 -23.66 5.14
CA LYS A 324 29.01 -23.69 3.96
C LYS A 324 29.54 -24.63 2.88
N ALA A 325 30.85 -24.56 2.60
CA ALA A 325 31.48 -25.41 1.61
C ALA A 325 31.36 -26.90 1.96
N ASP A 326 31.48 -27.27 3.24
CA ASP A 326 31.25 -28.64 3.71
C ASP A 326 29.81 -29.11 3.50
N TYR A 327 28.82 -28.26 3.78
CA TYR A 327 27.41 -28.55 3.48
C TYR A 327 27.14 -28.69 1.97
N ASP A 328 27.69 -27.80 1.15
CA ASP A 328 27.56 -27.83 -0.31
C ASP A 328 28.22 -29.09 -0.91
N GLU A 329 29.37 -29.52 -0.38
CA GLU A 329 30.05 -30.76 -0.77
C GLU A 329 29.22 -31.99 -0.39
N LYS A 330 28.66 -32.03 0.83
CA LYS A 330 27.75 -33.09 1.27
C LYS A 330 26.51 -33.17 0.40
N LEU A 331 25.89 -32.04 0.06
CA LEU A 331 24.75 -32.00 -0.86
C LEU A 331 25.11 -32.54 -2.24
N THR A 332 26.24 -32.10 -2.78
CA THR A 332 26.71 -32.57 -4.10
C THR A 332 26.92 -34.08 -4.09
N THR A 333 27.53 -34.62 -3.03
CA THR A 333 27.75 -36.05 -2.87
C THR A 333 26.43 -36.83 -2.79
N LEU A 334 25.51 -36.39 -1.92
CA LEU A 334 24.21 -37.04 -1.78
C LEU A 334 23.36 -36.94 -3.04
N GLN A 335 23.44 -35.83 -3.78
CA GLN A 335 22.72 -35.68 -5.05
C GLN A 335 23.26 -36.65 -6.11
N ASN A 336 24.59 -36.79 -6.22
CA ASN A 336 25.19 -37.77 -7.11
C ASN A 336 24.81 -39.21 -6.72
N GLU A 337 24.75 -39.52 -5.43
CA GLU A 337 24.26 -40.81 -4.94
C GLU A 337 22.79 -41.03 -5.29
N PHE A 338 21.93 -40.04 -5.06
CA PHE A 338 20.51 -40.06 -5.41
C PHE A 338 20.30 -40.34 -6.89
N ASP A 339 21.00 -39.61 -7.76
CA ASP A 339 20.93 -39.77 -9.21
C ASP A 339 21.41 -41.16 -9.63
N SER A 340 22.51 -41.64 -9.04
CA SER A 340 23.03 -43.00 -9.29
C SER A 340 22.05 -44.10 -8.87
N GLN A 341 21.38 -43.96 -7.72
CA GLN A 341 20.36 -44.94 -7.30
C GLN A 341 19.14 -44.92 -8.22
N ASN A 342 18.70 -43.74 -8.67
CA ASN A 342 17.58 -43.61 -9.60
C ASN A 342 17.87 -44.25 -10.96
N ILE A 343 19.10 -44.14 -11.47
CA ILE A 343 19.52 -44.83 -12.70
C ILE A 343 19.35 -46.35 -12.53
N LYS A 344 19.87 -46.93 -11.44
CA LYS A 344 19.75 -48.37 -11.15
C LYS A 344 18.30 -48.80 -10.97
N LEU A 345 17.48 -48.00 -10.29
CA LEU A 345 16.05 -48.26 -10.16
C LEU A 345 15.37 -48.29 -11.53
N SER A 346 15.69 -47.33 -12.41
CA SER A 346 15.15 -47.29 -13.77
C SER A 346 15.55 -48.52 -14.59
N GLU A 347 16.81 -48.97 -14.48
CA GLU A 347 17.27 -50.20 -15.14
C GLU A 347 16.47 -51.43 -14.67
N ILE A 348 16.25 -51.58 -13.36
CA ILE A 348 15.45 -52.68 -12.79
C ILE A 348 14.00 -52.62 -13.28
N VAL A 349 13.39 -51.43 -13.26
CA VAL A 349 12.02 -51.23 -13.75
C VAL A 349 11.89 -51.61 -15.23
N ASN A 350 12.89 -51.28 -16.05
CA ASN A 350 12.93 -51.69 -17.45
C ASN A 350 13.01 -53.22 -17.59
N GLN A 351 13.87 -53.88 -16.81
CA GLN A 351 13.97 -55.35 -16.82
C GLN A 351 12.66 -56.03 -16.39
N ILE A 352 11.97 -55.51 -15.37
CA ILE A 352 10.64 -55.99 -14.96
C ILE A 352 9.65 -55.84 -16.11
N THR A 353 9.65 -54.68 -16.77
CA THR A 353 8.74 -54.39 -17.90
C THR A 353 8.98 -55.36 -19.08
N GLU A 354 10.25 -55.67 -19.38
CA GLU A 354 10.61 -56.65 -20.41
C GLU A 354 10.12 -58.07 -20.06
N LEU A 355 10.29 -58.49 -18.80
CA LEU A 355 9.80 -59.80 -18.32
C LEU A 355 8.27 -59.88 -18.39
N GLN A 356 7.56 -58.80 -18.06
CA GLN A 356 6.11 -58.71 -18.22
C GLN A 356 5.67 -58.79 -19.69
N SER A 357 6.46 -58.28 -20.64
CA SER A 357 6.21 -58.50 -22.07
C SER A 357 6.35 -59.97 -22.45
N LYS A 358 7.44 -60.61 -22.00
CA LYS A 358 7.69 -62.04 -22.27
C LYS A 358 6.60 -62.95 -21.69
N SER A 359 6.11 -62.66 -20.48
CA SER A 359 4.99 -63.40 -19.89
C SER A 359 3.71 -63.27 -20.73
N ARG A 360 3.42 -62.06 -21.24
CA ARG A 360 2.29 -61.86 -22.17
C ARG A 360 2.46 -62.63 -23.49
N GLU A 361 3.66 -62.66 -24.03
CA GLU A 361 3.98 -63.39 -25.27
C GLU A 361 3.95 -64.93 -25.09
N ASN A 362 4.19 -65.43 -23.88
CA ASN A 362 4.15 -66.85 -23.54
C ASN A 362 2.72 -67.46 -23.67
N ASN A 363 1.67 -66.63 -23.69
CA ASN A 363 0.28 -67.03 -23.96
C ASN A 363 -0.25 -68.21 -23.11
N LEU A 364 0.33 -68.45 -21.92
CA LEU A 364 0.03 -69.61 -21.07
C LEU A 364 -1.48 -69.76 -20.81
N SER A 365 -2.18 -68.66 -20.49
CA SER A 365 -3.63 -68.70 -20.23
C SER A 365 -4.45 -69.13 -21.45
N ALA A 366 -4.02 -68.73 -22.66
CA ALA A 366 -4.69 -69.11 -23.90
C ALA A 366 -4.46 -70.60 -24.21
N ILE A 367 -3.23 -71.09 -24.01
CA ILE A 367 -2.88 -72.52 -24.18
C ILE A 367 -3.66 -73.37 -23.16
N GLN A 368 -3.73 -72.92 -21.89
CA GLN A 368 -4.54 -73.56 -20.84
C GLN A 368 -6.02 -73.66 -21.24
N GLN A 369 -6.59 -72.57 -21.74
CA GLN A 369 -8.00 -72.54 -22.16
C GLN A 369 -8.27 -73.47 -23.35
N GLN A 370 -7.36 -73.51 -24.33
CA GLN A 370 -7.45 -74.42 -25.47
C GLN A 370 -7.35 -75.89 -25.05
N HIS A 371 -6.37 -76.23 -24.21
CA HIS A 371 -6.20 -77.59 -23.69
C HIS A 371 -7.43 -78.04 -22.90
N GLN A 372 -7.98 -77.19 -22.04
CA GLN A 372 -9.20 -77.47 -21.29
C GLN A 372 -10.42 -77.69 -22.21
N GLY A 373 -10.59 -76.86 -23.25
CA GLY A 373 -11.66 -77.03 -24.22
C GLY A 373 -11.59 -78.35 -24.99
N VAL A 374 -10.38 -78.81 -25.34
CA VAL A 374 -10.19 -80.12 -25.98
C VAL A 374 -10.52 -81.27 -25.03
N LEU A 375 -10.17 -81.17 -23.74
CA LEU A 375 -10.56 -82.17 -22.74
C LEU A 375 -12.09 -82.28 -22.62
N GLU A 376 -12.79 -81.15 -22.58
CA GLU A 376 -14.27 -81.12 -22.51
C GLU A 376 -14.91 -81.75 -23.75
N GLN A 377 -14.35 -81.52 -24.94
CA GLN A 377 -14.79 -82.18 -26.18
C GLN A 377 -14.57 -83.70 -26.14
N LEU A 378 -13.40 -84.14 -25.66
CA LEU A 378 -13.10 -85.57 -25.48
C LEU A 378 -14.08 -86.24 -24.53
N ASP A 379 -14.40 -85.61 -23.40
CA ASP A 379 -15.37 -86.11 -22.43
C ASP A 379 -16.78 -86.21 -23.04
N SER A 380 -17.19 -85.19 -23.80
CA SER A 380 -18.49 -85.17 -24.49
C SER A 380 -18.60 -86.30 -25.52
N ILE A 381 -17.59 -86.45 -26.39
CA ILE A 381 -17.59 -87.49 -27.43
C ILE A 381 -17.54 -88.89 -26.79
N SER A 382 -16.75 -89.08 -25.74
CA SER A 382 -16.68 -90.34 -24.98
C SER A 382 -18.04 -90.72 -24.37
N ALA A 383 -18.75 -89.74 -23.81
CA ALA A 383 -20.09 -89.93 -23.28
C ALA A 383 -21.10 -90.28 -24.39
N GLU A 384 -21.04 -89.60 -25.55
CA GLU A 384 -21.88 -89.91 -26.70
C GLU A 384 -21.63 -91.32 -27.25
N ILE A 385 -20.36 -91.71 -27.44
CA ILE A 385 -19.96 -93.06 -27.87
C ILE A 385 -20.54 -94.13 -26.92
N SER A 386 -20.51 -93.86 -25.62
CA SER A 386 -21.02 -94.76 -24.57
C SER A 386 -22.54 -94.83 -24.54
N SER A 387 -23.23 -93.75 -24.94
CA SER A 387 -24.70 -93.68 -25.02
C SER A 387 -25.29 -94.42 -26.24
N LEU A 388 -24.48 -94.71 -27.26
CA LEU A 388 -24.93 -95.36 -28.50
C LEU A 388 -25.10 -96.89 -28.34
N GLY A 389 -26.30 -97.38 -28.65
CA GLY A 389 -26.63 -98.82 -28.62
C GLY A 389 -25.97 -99.67 -29.72
N ILE A 390 -26.00 -101.01 -29.54
CA ILE A 390 -25.26 -102.03 -30.33
C ILE A 390 -25.50 -101.94 -31.85
N PHE A 391 -26.63 -101.42 -32.31
CA PHE A 391 -26.98 -101.34 -33.75
C PHE A 391 -26.49 -100.07 -34.47
N ARG A 392 -25.76 -99.14 -33.81
CA ARG A 392 -25.29 -97.86 -34.40
C ARG A 392 -23.80 -97.85 -34.77
N GLY A 393 -23.26 -98.97 -35.26
CA GLY A 393 -21.82 -99.17 -35.49
C GLY A 393 -21.13 -98.15 -36.41
N LYS A 394 -21.80 -97.63 -37.45
CA LYS A 394 -21.21 -96.58 -38.33
C LYS A 394 -21.03 -95.25 -37.60
N GLN A 395 -22.00 -94.84 -36.79
CA GLN A 395 -21.93 -93.60 -35.99
C GLN A 395 -20.85 -93.71 -34.91
N LYS A 396 -20.78 -94.86 -34.23
CA LYS A 396 -19.75 -95.13 -33.23
C LYS A 396 -18.34 -95.07 -33.80
N LYS A 397 -18.13 -95.59 -35.01
CA LYS A 397 -16.84 -95.52 -35.70
C LYS A 397 -16.46 -94.08 -36.10
N ALA A 398 -17.41 -93.29 -36.59
CA ALA A 398 -17.17 -91.90 -36.95
C ALA A 398 -16.79 -91.03 -35.73
N LEU A 399 -17.52 -91.18 -34.60
CA LEU A 399 -17.17 -90.49 -33.35
C LEU A 399 -15.84 -90.98 -32.77
N GLN A 400 -15.50 -92.26 -32.93
CA GLN A 400 -14.20 -92.78 -32.50
C GLN A 400 -13.04 -92.19 -33.33
N GLU A 401 -13.24 -92.02 -34.65
CA GLU A 401 -12.23 -91.37 -35.51
C GLU A 401 -12.01 -89.90 -35.12
N GLU A 402 -13.07 -89.17 -34.76
CA GLU A 402 -12.99 -87.79 -34.24
C GLU A 402 -12.30 -87.72 -32.86
N TYR A 403 -12.64 -88.65 -31.97
CA TYR A 403 -11.99 -88.81 -30.66
C TYR A 403 -10.48 -89.07 -30.79
N ASP A 404 -10.08 -89.96 -31.71
CA ASP A 404 -8.67 -90.30 -31.93
C ASP A 404 -7.86 -89.12 -32.50
N VAL A 405 -8.49 -88.23 -33.28
CA VAL A 405 -7.88 -86.98 -33.76
C VAL A 405 -7.71 -85.99 -32.60
N LEU A 406 -8.74 -85.82 -31.77
CA LEU A 406 -8.69 -84.92 -30.62
C LEU A 406 -7.67 -85.37 -29.56
N ILE A 407 -7.47 -86.67 -29.36
CA ILE A 407 -6.42 -87.18 -28.46
C ILE A 407 -5.03 -86.76 -28.91
N LYS A 408 -4.75 -86.79 -30.22
CA LYS A 408 -3.44 -86.34 -30.73
C LYS A 408 -3.24 -84.84 -30.52
N SER A 409 -4.28 -84.05 -30.80
CA SER A 409 -4.30 -82.61 -30.53
C SER A 409 -4.10 -82.30 -29.04
N GLN A 410 -4.73 -83.08 -28.15
CA GLN A 410 -4.58 -82.95 -26.70
C GLN A 410 -3.14 -83.21 -26.25
N ALA A 411 -2.49 -84.24 -26.78
CA ALA A 411 -1.09 -84.54 -26.44
C ALA A 411 -0.13 -83.42 -26.90
N GLU A 412 -0.37 -82.83 -28.07
CA GLU A 412 0.41 -81.69 -28.58
C GLU A 412 0.21 -80.45 -27.70
N LEU A 413 -1.04 -80.11 -27.38
CA LEU A 413 -1.37 -79.00 -26.48
C LEU A 413 -0.84 -79.20 -25.06
N HIS A 414 -0.83 -80.45 -24.56
CA HIS A 414 -0.29 -80.77 -23.25
C HIS A 414 1.21 -80.50 -23.16
N ASN A 415 1.98 -80.86 -24.19
CA ASN A 415 3.42 -80.55 -24.23
C ASN A 415 3.67 -79.03 -24.28
N GLN A 416 2.92 -78.31 -25.13
CA GLN A 416 3.00 -76.85 -25.19
C GLN A 416 2.65 -76.19 -23.85
N LEU A 417 1.68 -76.76 -23.12
CA LEU A 417 1.29 -76.28 -21.81
C LEU A 417 2.42 -76.45 -20.79
N VAL A 418 3.06 -77.62 -20.76
CA VAL A 418 4.20 -77.88 -19.84
C VAL A 418 5.36 -76.95 -20.13
N ASP A 419 5.70 -76.73 -21.40
CA ASP A 419 6.75 -75.80 -21.80
C ASP A 419 6.43 -74.35 -21.39
N ALA A 420 5.20 -73.90 -21.65
CA ALA A 420 4.75 -72.56 -21.27
C ALA A 420 4.70 -72.37 -19.75
N GLN A 421 4.35 -73.41 -18.99
CA GLN A 421 4.38 -73.38 -17.52
C GLN A 421 5.80 -73.20 -16.99
N GLY A 422 6.77 -73.95 -17.51
CA GLY A 422 8.17 -73.81 -17.10
C GLY A 422 8.74 -72.42 -17.39
N ILE A 423 8.41 -71.83 -18.55
CA ILE A 423 8.79 -70.46 -18.89
C ILE A 423 8.18 -69.45 -17.91
N GLU A 424 6.90 -69.61 -17.57
CA GLU A 424 6.21 -68.69 -16.65
C GLU A 424 6.77 -68.79 -15.22
N GLU A 425 7.09 -69.98 -14.74
CA GLU A 425 7.73 -70.19 -13.44
C GLU A 425 9.09 -69.47 -13.35
N ASP A 426 9.93 -69.60 -14.40
CA ASP A 426 11.22 -68.91 -14.49
C ASP A 426 11.06 -67.38 -14.52
N ILE A 427 10.04 -66.87 -15.23
CA ILE A 427 9.73 -65.43 -15.28
C ILE A 427 9.30 -64.96 -13.89
N GLN A 428 8.38 -65.65 -13.22
CA GLN A 428 7.88 -65.27 -11.91
C GLN A 428 8.98 -65.24 -10.84
N MET A 429 9.89 -66.22 -10.87
CA MET A 429 11.05 -66.25 -9.98
C MET A 429 11.95 -65.02 -10.18
N LYS A 430 12.28 -64.68 -11.43
CA LYS A 430 13.08 -63.48 -11.75
C LYS A 430 12.36 -62.18 -11.41
N MET A 431 11.06 -62.09 -11.67
CA MET A 431 10.28 -60.90 -11.31
C MET A 431 10.25 -60.69 -9.80
N THR A 432 10.11 -61.75 -9.00
CA THR A 432 10.11 -61.67 -7.54
C THR A 432 11.45 -61.11 -7.02
N GLU A 433 12.56 -61.60 -7.56
CA GLU A 433 13.90 -61.11 -7.24
C GLU A 433 14.08 -59.63 -7.62
N LEU A 434 13.74 -59.26 -8.86
CA LEU A 434 13.84 -57.87 -9.32
C LEU A 434 12.91 -56.93 -8.55
N GLN A 435 11.72 -57.39 -8.14
CA GLN A 435 10.80 -56.62 -7.32
C GLN A 435 11.35 -56.39 -5.91
N SER A 436 12.05 -57.37 -5.33
CA SER A 436 12.76 -57.18 -4.06
C SER A 436 13.89 -56.16 -4.19
N GLN A 437 14.69 -56.27 -5.25
CA GLN A 437 15.76 -55.30 -5.53
C GLN A 437 15.20 -53.89 -5.76
N LYS A 438 14.09 -53.76 -6.51
CA LYS A 438 13.40 -52.50 -6.74
C LYS A 438 13.05 -51.80 -5.43
N ASN A 439 12.39 -52.51 -4.51
CA ASN A 439 12.01 -51.97 -3.21
C ASN A 439 13.23 -51.48 -2.41
N LEU A 440 14.34 -52.23 -2.44
CA LEU A 440 15.59 -51.83 -1.76
C LEU A 440 16.15 -50.50 -2.29
N TYR A 441 16.07 -50.25 -3.60
CA TYR A 441 16.51 -48.98 -4.17
C TYR A 441 15.54 -47.83 -3.86
N GLU A 442 14.23 -48.08 -3.85
CA GLU A 442 13.21 -47.10 -3.45
C GLU A 442 13.42 -46.63 -2.00
N ASP A 443 13.72 -47.57 -1.09
CA ASP A 443 14.03 -47.26 0.31
C ASP A 443 15.30 -46.40 0.45
N LYS A 444 16.37 -46.76 -0.27
CA LYS A 444 17.62 -45.97 -0.28
C LYS A 444 17.42 -44.56 -0.82
N ILE A 445 16.67 -44.41 -1.92
CA ILE A 445 16.35 -43.12 -2.52
C ILE A 445 15.59 -42.25 -1.50
N THR A 446 14.63 -42.83 -0.79
CA THR A 446 13.87 -42.15 0.26
C THR A 446 14.79 -41.68 1.39
N GLU A 447 15.69 -42.54 1.86
CA GLU A 447 16.67 -42.19 2.91
C GLU A 447 17.60 -41.06 2.48
N ILE A 448 18.16 -41.13 1.26
CA ILE A 448 19.03 -40.09 0.71
C ILE A 448 18.26 -38.76 0.58
N ASN A 449 17.05 -38.78 0.06
CA ASN A 449 16.23 -37.58 -0.08
C ASN A 449 15.91 -36.91 1.27
N ASN A 450 15.67 -37.72 2.31
CA ASN A 450 15.50 -37.21 3.67
C ASN A 450 16.78 -36.51 4.18
N LYS A 451 17.97 -37.08 3.93
CA LYS A 451 19.25 -36.46 4.29
C LYS A 451 19.50 -35.17 3.52
N ILE A 452 19.21 -35.13 2.22
CA ILE A 452 19.28 -33.92 1.39
C ILE A 452 18.39 -32.82 1.99
N THR A 453 17.15 -33.16 2.32
CA THR A 453 16.19 -32.22 2.93
C THR A 453 16.68 -31.71 4.29
N GLN A 454 17.26 -32.57 5.12
CA GLN A 454 17.84 -32.17 6.42
C GLN A 454 18.99 -31.16 6.25
N ILE A 455 19.90 -31.41 5.31
CA ILE A 455 21.02 -30.50 5.05
C ILE A 455 20.51 -29.17 4.46
N GLN A 456 19.58 -29.21 3.50
CA GLN A 456 18.97 -28.00 2.97
C GLN A 456 18.30 -27.16 4.06
N ASN A 457 17.65 -27.80 5.03
CA ASN A 457 17.06 -27.10 6.17
C ASN A 457 18.11 -26.45 7.08
N ALA A 458 19.25 -27.11 7.31
CA ALA A 458 20.38 -26.54 8.05
C ALA A 458 20.98 -25.33 7.32
N ILE A 459 21.10 -25.38 5.98
CA ILE A 459 21.55 -24.26 5.15
C ILE A 459 20.56 -23.07 5.21
N ASN A 460 19.26 -23.37 5.19
CA ASN A 460 18.19 -22.37 5.18
C ASN A 460 17.86 -21.80 6.57
N ASN A 461 18.29 -22.46 7.64
CA ASN A 461 18.06 -22.05 9.02
C ASN A 461 19.31 -22.37 9.86
N PRO A 462 20.43 -21.64 9.63
CA PRO A 462 21.61 -21.81 10.47
C PRO A 462 21.32 -21.35 11.90
N ASP A 463 21.92 -22.02 12.88
CA ASP A 463 21.82 -21.63 14.28
C ASP A 463 22.65 -20.35 14.51
N TYR A 464 21.96 -19.19 14.51
CA TYR A 464 22.56 -17.86 14.69
C TYR A 464 23.05 -17.58 16.11
#